data_AF-A0A2J6QB51-F1
#
_entry.id   AF-A0A2J6QB51-F1
#
_cell.length_a   1.000
_cell.length_b   1.000
_cell.length_c   1.000
_cell.angle_alpha   90.00
_cell.angle_beta   90.00
_cell.angle_gamma   90.00
#
_symmetry.space_group_name_H-M   'P 1'
#
loop_
_entity.id
_entity.type
_entity.pdbx_description
1 polymer ?
#
loop_
_entity_poly.entity_id
_entity_poly.type
_entity_poly.pdbx_seq_one_letter_code
_entity_poly.pdbx_strand_id
1 'polypeptide(L)'
;MWNLTSLEQYVGGAFTFSQEALKSFFKHYGEALLSETGEEKGTLIFTGTVGAMRCSAEYAAYGAGRASIRQLAQTLAREMSAKGVYVVHTIANGAIEDKDGEGQKFGKKMSADTVGKTYLWLLEQEPELWTHELGMRPAAEKF
;
A
#
# COMPACT_ATOMS: atom_id res chain seq x y z
N MET A 1 13.24 21.05 -15.61
CA MET A 1 11.97 21.53 -15.01
C MET A 1 11.22 20.31 -14.49
N TRP A 2 10.78 20.31 -13.24
CA TRP A 2 10.15 19.13 -12.60
C TRP A 2 8.79 18.82 -13.24
N ASN A 3 8.56 17.58 -13.66
CA ASN A 3 7.30 17.15 -14.28
C ASN A 3 6.23 16.89 -13.21
N LEU A 4 5.31 17.84 -13.03
CA LEU A 4 4.22 17.77 -12.04
C LEU A 4 3.08 16.82 -12.42
N THR A 5 2.92 16.47 -13.70
CA THR A 5 1.85 15.56 -14.15
C THR A 5 1.93 14.20 -13.47
N SER A 6 3.15 13.70 -13.24
CA SER A 6 3.37 12.44 -12.52
C SER A 6 2.90 12.48 -11.06
N LEU A 7 2.97 13.66 -10.42
CA LEU A 7 2.51 13.88 -9.05
C LEU A 7 0.97 13.88 -9.01
N GLU A 8 0.33 14.64 -9.89
CA GLU A 8 -1.14 14.73 -9.96
C GLU A 8 -1.76 13.37 -10.27
N GLN A 9 -1.23 12.62 -11.22
CA GLN A 9 -1.75 11.31 -11.59
C GLN A 9 -1.61 10.30 -10.45
N TYR A 10 -0.42 10.22 -9.85
CA TYR A 10 -0.16 9.23 -8.82
C TYR A 10 -0.90 9.53 -7.51
N VAL A 11 -0.89 10.80 -7.10
CA VAL A 11 -1.56 11.24 -5.87
C VAL A 11 -3.07 11.29 -6.06
N GLY A 12 -3.54 11.96 -7.12
CA GLY A 12 -4.97 12.08 -7.42
C GLY A 12 -5.64 10.72 -7.59
N GLY A 13 -4.99 9.79 -8.33
CA GLY A 13 -5.51 8.43 -8.51
C GLY A 13 -5.72 7.69 -7.18
N ALA A 14 -4.75 7.76 -6.26
CA ALA A 14 -4.87 7.13 -4.95
C ALA A 14 -5.97 7.75 -4.08
N PHE A 15 -6.10 9.09 -4.09
CA PHE A 15 -7.17 9.78 -3.37
C PHE A 15 -8.55 9.37 -3.91
N THR A 16 -8.75 9.45 -5.22
CA THR A 16 -10.03 9.09 -5.85
C THR A 16 -10.38 7.63 -5.60
N PHE A 17 -9.43 6.71 -5.78
CA PHE A 17 -9.66 5.29 -5.51
C PHE A 17 -10.06 5.06 -4.05
N SER A 18 -9.36 5.68 -3.10
CA SER A 18 -9.67 5.54 -1.67
C SER A 18 -11.07 6.06 -1.33
N GLN A 19 -11.45 7.23 -1.87
CA GLN A 19 -12.78 7.80 -1.66
C GLN A 19 -13.89 6.90 -2.19
N GLU A 20 -13.75 6.38 -3.42
CA GLU A 20 -14.76 5.52 -4.02
C GLU A 20 -14.82 4.14 -3.35
N ALA A 21 -13.68 3.58 -2.94
CA ALA A 21 -13.63 2.33 -2.20
C ALA A 21 -14.32 2.46 -0.83
N LEU A 22 -14.04 3.53 -0.07
CA LEU A 22 -14.69 3.78 1.22
C LEU A 22 -16.21 3.95 1.07
N LYS A 23 -16.67 4.71 0.06
CA LYS A 23 -18.11 4.83 -0.24
C LYS A 23 -18.73 3.46 -0.51
N SER A 24 -18.04 2.61 -1.27
CA SER A 24 -18.50 1.26 -1.57
C SER A 24 -18.58 0.39 -0.31
N PHE A 25 -17.52 0.37 0.52
CA PHE A 25 -17.49 -0.39 1.77
C PHE A 25 -18.64 -0.01 2.70
N PHE A 26 -18.81 1.29 2.97
CA PHE A 26 -19.88 1.75 3.87
C PHE A 26 -21.29 1.56 3.30
N LYS A 27 -21.44 1.65 1.97
CA LYS A 27 -22.71 1.32 1.31
C LYS A 27 -23.09 -0.16 1.48
N HIS A 28 -22.13 -1.07 1.42
CA HIS A 28 -22.38 -2.51 1.48
C HIS A 28 -22.45 -3.06 2.90
N TYR A 29 -21.64 -2.52 3.81
CA TYR A 29 -21.44 -3.09 5.15
C TYR A 29 -21.83 -2.15 6.30
N GLY A 30 -22.34 -0.95 5.98
CA GLY A 30 -22.75 0.06 6.97
C GLY A 30 -21.58 0.81 7.61
N GLU A 31 -21.91 1.73 8.53
CA GLU A 31 -20.94 2.64 9.16
C GLU A 31 -20.77 2.40 10.68
N ALA A 32 -21.37 1.33 11.21
CA ALA A 32 -21.23 0.98 12.63
C ALA A 32 -19.76 0.74 13.00
N LEU A 33 -19.38 1.08 14.23
CA LEU A 33 -17.99 0.97 14.64
C LEU A 33 -17.58 -0.51 14.79
N LEU A 34 -16.31 -0.78 14.49
CA LEU A 34 -15.74 -2.10 14.65
C LEU A 34 -15.87 -2.60 16.09
N SER A 35 -15.70 -1.71 17.08
CA SER A 35 -15.84 -2.05 18.51
C SER A 35 -17.26 -2.45 18.93
N GLU A 36 -18.27 -2.14 18.12
CA GLU A 36 -19.68 -2.43 18.43
C GLU A 36 -20.16 -3.72 17.76
N THR A 37 -19.63 -4.02 16.57
CA THR A 37 -20.12 -5.11 15.72
C THR A 37 -19.11 -6.23 15.51
N GLY A 38 -17.82 -5.96 15.68
CA GLY A 38 -16.73 -6.85 15.28
C GLY A 38 -16.61 -7.03 13.77
N GLU A 39 -17.36 -6.28 12.96
CA GLU A 39 -17.43 -6.47 11.52
C GLU A 39 -16.39 -5.63 10.77
N GLU A 40 -15.55 -6.30 9.99
CA GLU A 40 -14.70 -5.68 8.99
C GLU A 40 -15.51 -5.23 7.77
N LYS A 41 -15.16 -4.07 7.22
CA LYS A 41 -15.86 -3.43 6.09
C LYS A 41 -15.06 -3.52 4.79
N GLY A 42 -13.75 -3.76 4.89
CA GLY A 42 -12.87 -3.99 3.75
C GLY A 42 -11.42 -3.57 4.01
N THR A 43 -10.57 -3.81 3.03
CA THR A 43 -9.13 -3.56 3.12
C THR A 43 -8.62 -2.71 1.95
N LEU A 44 -7.79 -1.72 2.25
CA LEU A 44 -7.07 -0.89 1.28
C LEU A 44 -5.58 -1.21 1.37
N ILE A 45 -4.99 -1.73 0.28
CA ILE A 45 -3.56 -2.00 0.20
C ILE A 45 -2.91 -1.04 -0.79
N PHE A 46 -1.99 -0.22 -0.30
CA PHE A 46 -1.17 0.68 -1.09
C PHE A 46 0.18 0.04 -1.37
N THR A 47 0.50 -0.16 -2.66
CA THR A 47 1.84 -0.60 -3.08
C THR A 47 2.77 0.60 -3.18
N GLY A 48 3.59 0.80 -2.14
CA GLY A 48 4.60 1.83 -2.04
C GLY A 48 6.00 1.36 -2.46
N THR A 49 6.95 2.28 -2.38
CA THR A 49 8.38 2.04 -2.69
C THR A 49 9.24 2.70 -1.62
N VAL A 50 10.54 2.39 -1.58
CA VAL A 50 11.50 3.11 -0.72
C VAL A 50 11.54 4.62 -0.96
N GLY A 51 11.12 5.08 -2.15
CA GLY A 51 10.94 6.49 -2.50
C GLY A 51 9.98 7.24 -1.55
N ALA A 52 9.08 6.52 -0.87
CA ALA A 52 8.19 7.10 0.13
C ALA A 52 8.89 7.44 1.46
N MET A 53 10.08 6.89 1.68
CA MET A 53 10.86 7.05 2.92
C MET A 53 12.08 7.95 2.71
N ARG A 54 12.75 7.79 1.57
CA ARG A 54 13.97 8.51 1.21
C ARG A 54 14.06 8.64 -0.30
N CYS A 55 14.68 9.71 -0.77
CA CYS A 55 14.78 10.00 -2.19
C CYS A 55 16.20 10.48 -2.55
N SER A 56 16.68 10.09 -3.74
CA SER A 56 17.96 10.53 -4.28
C SER A 56 17.85 11.90 -4.96
N ALA A 57 19.00 12.54 -5.20
CA ALA A 57 19.08 13.72 -6.06
C ALA A 57 18.41 13.44 -7.41
N GLU A 58 17.77 14.45 -8.01
CA GLU A 58 17.06 14.36 -9.31
C GLU A 58 15.71 13.61 -9.28
N TYR A 59 15.28 13.06 -8.15
CA TYR A 59 14.00 12.34 -8.02
C TYR A 59 12.94 13.09 -7.19
N ALA A 60 13.06 14.42 -7.01
CA ALA A 60 12.22 15.18 -6.07
C ALA A 60 10.70 15.02 -6.29
N ALA A 61 10.22 15.12 -7.54
CA ALA A 61 8.79 14.94 -7.84
C ALA A 61 8.31 13.50 -7.56
N TYR A 62 9.13 12.50 -7.86
CA TYR A 62 8.85 11.10 -7.56
C TYR A 62 8.79 10.87 -6.05
N GLY A 63 9.80 11.30 -5.31
CA GLY A 63 9.86 11.15 -3.86
C GLY A 63 8.69 11.86 -3.16
N ALA A 64 8.38 13.10 -3.56
CA ALA A 64 7.25 13.84 -3.03
C ALA A 64 5.92 13.08 -3.24
N GLY A 65 5.69 12.55 -4.45
CA GLY A 65 4.47 11.77 -4.74
C GLY A 65 4.38 10.47 -3.96
N ARG A 66 5.50 9.73 -3.81
CA ARG A 66 5.51 8.48 -3.03
C ARG A 66 5.30 8.77 -1.53
N ALA A 67 5.94 9.80 -1.00
CA ALA A 67 5.79 10.19 0.41
C ALA A 67 4.36 10.64 0.73
N SER A 68 3.70 11.39 -0.17
CA SER A 68 2.30 11.80 0.04
C SER A 68 1.33 10.61 0.05
N ILE A 69 1.58 9.54 -0.72
CA ILE A 69 0.75 8.33 -0.67
C ILE A 69 0.92 7.59 0.66
N ARG A 70 2.16 7.48 1.16
CA ARG A 70 2.39 6.92 2.49
C ARG A 70 1.65 7.74 3.56
N GLN A 71 1.71 9.07 3.47
CA GLN A 71 0.98 9.94 4.39
C GLN A 71 -0.54 9.76 4.29
N LEU A 72 -1.08 9.62 3.07
CA LEU A 72 -2.49 9.32 2.85
C LEU A 72 -2.90 8.00 3.52
N ALA A 73 -2.17 6.91 3.27
CA ALA A 73 -2.45 5.61 3.86
C ALA A 73 -2.42 5.67 5.40
N GLN A 74 -1.44 6.38 5.97
CA GLN A 74 -1.32 6.65 7.39
C GLN A 74 -2.50 7.43 7.96
N THR A 75 -3.00 8.43 7.25
CA THR A 75 -4.19 9.19 7.67
C THR A 75 -5.44 8.32 7.60
N LEU A 76 -5.63 7.60 6.49
CA LEU A 76 -6.77 6.69 6.30
C LEU A 76 -6.82 5.59 7.37
N ALA A 77 -5.68 5.01 7.75
CA ALA A 77 -5.64 4.05 8.84
C ALA A 77 -6.16 4.65 10.16
N ARG A 78 -5.69 5.86 10.53
CA ARG A 78 -6.14 6.53 11.75
C ARG A 78 -7.62 6.87 11.75
N GLU A 79 -8.17 7.23 10.59
CA GLU A 79 -9.57 7.64 10.47
C GLU A 79 -10.54 6.46 10.31
N MET A 80 -10.10 5.37 9.67
CA MET A 80 -10.99 4.31 9.20
C MET A 80 -10.81 2.96 9.91
N SER A 81 -9.71 2.72 10.63
CA SER A 81 -9.54 1.46 11.38
C SER A 81 -10.66 1.24 12.40
N ALA A 82 -11.06 2.28 13.15
CA ALA A 82 -12.17 2.18 14.10
C ALA A 82 -13.53 1.92 13.43
N LYS A 83 -13.64 2.19 12.12
CA LYS A 83 -14.81 1.92 11.29
C LYS A 83 -14.71 0.58 10.55
N GLY A 84 -13.76 -0.28 10.94
CA GLY A 84 -13.60 -1.61 10.36
C GLY A 84 -12.92 -1.64 8.99
N VAL A 85 -12.25 -0.57 8.56
CA VAL A 85 -11.48 -0.59 7.31
C VAL A 85 -9.99 -0.77 7.61
N TYR A 86 -9.43 -1.87 7.13
CA TYR A 86 -8.02 -2.17 7.29
C TYR A 86 -7.19 -1.46 6.21
N VAL A 87 -6.21 -0.65 6.60
CA VAL A 87 -5.37 0.12 5.65
C VAL A 87 -3.91 -0.25 5.81
N VAL A 88 -3.31 -0.75 4.73
CA VAL A 88 -1.91 -1.20 4.66
C VAL A 88 -1.13 -0.44 3.62
N HIS A 89 0.08 -0.01 3.96
CA HIS A 89 1.06 0.50 2.99
C HIS A 89 2.27 -0.44 2.92
N THR A 90 2.33 -1.24 1.86
CA THR A 90 3.47 -2.13 1.61
C THR A 90 4.60 -1.33 0.95
N ILE A 91 5.84 -1.64 1.28
CA ILE A 91 7.02 -0.90 0.81
C ILE A 91 7.89 -1.86 0.03
N ALA A 92 7.77 -1.84 -1.30
CA ALA A 92 8.62 -2.61 -2.18
C ALA A 92 10.02 -1.96 -2.27
N ASN A 93 11.02 -2.64 -1.73
CA ASN A 93 12.43 -2.30 -1.87
C ASN A 93 13.08 -3.31 -2.81
N GLY A 94 12.92 -3.07 -4.12
CA GLY A 94 13.41 -3.92 -5.19
C GLY A 94 12.39 -4.07 -6.32
N ALA A 95 12.84 -4.58 -7.46
CA ALA A 95 11.97 -4.79 -8.62
C ALA A 95 11.00 -5.96 -8.40
N ILE A 96 9.76 -5.80 -8.88
CA ILE A 96 8.74 -6.84 -8.96
C ILE A 96 8.59 -7.21 -10.44
N GLU A 97 8.57 -8.50 -10.78
CA GLU A 97 8.34 -8.96 -12.15
C GLU A 97 7.27 -10.05 -12.21
N ASP A 98 6.49 -10.04 -13.29
CA ASP A 98 5.40 -10.99 -13.53
C ASP A 98 5.91 -12.38 -13.94
N LYS A 99 6.97 -12.42 -14.74
CA LYS A 99 7.53 -13.68 -15.23
C LYS A 99 8.67 -14.13 -14.31
N ASP A 100 8.47 -15.27 -13.68
CA ASP A 100 9.52 -15.89 -12.88
C ASP A 100 10.70 -16.36 -13.76
N GLY A 101 11.91 -16.09 -13.27
CA GLY A 101 13.16 -16.53 -13.88
C GLY A 101 14.29 -16.59 -12.87
N GLU A 102 15.53 -16.49 -13.37
CA GLU A 102 16.71 -16.52 -12.51
C GLU A 102 16.73 -15.39 -11.48
N GLY A 103 16.16 -14.23 -11.80
CA GLY A 103 16.09 -13.08 -10.90
C GLY A 103 15.36 -13.42 -9.58
N GLN A 104 14.20 -14.06 -9.68
CA GLN A 104 13.39 -14.50 -8.53
C GLN A 104 14.05 -15.70 -7.85
N LYS A 105 14.51 -16.68 -8.63
CA LYS A 105 15.19 -17.89 -8.12
C LYS A 105 16.41 -17.56 -7.25
N PHE A 106 17.21 -16.58 -7.65
CA PHE A 106 18.40 -16.15 -6.90
C PHE A 106 18.12 -14.98 -5.95
N GLY A 107 16.86 -14.63 -5.72
CA GLY A 107 16.47 -13.58 -4.79
C GLY A 107 17.03 -12.20 -5.16
N LYS A 108 17.22 -11.89 -6.44
CA LYS A 108 17.61 -10.56 -6.94
C LYS A 108 16.41 -9.67 -7.23
N LYS A 109 15.23 -10.27 -7.45
CA LYS A 109 13.97 -9.58 -7.73
C LYS A 109 12.82 -10.31 -7.04
N MET A 110 11.73 -9.61 -6.77
CA MET A 110 10.52 -10.20 -6.24
C MET A 110 9.64 -10.74 -7.38
N SER A 111 8.97 -11.86 -7.12
CA SER A 111 7.92 -12.40 -7.99
C SER A 111 6.60 -11.69 -7.71
N ALA A 112 5.87 -11.28 -8.75
CA ALA A 112 4.54 -10.69 -8.61
C ALA A 112 3.57 -11.65 -7.89
N ASP A 113 3.67 -12.95 -8.13
CA ASP A 113 2.85 -13.97 -7.46
C ASP A 113 3.14 -14.03 -5.96
N THR A 114 4.41 -13.94 -5.58
CA THR A 114 4.81 -13.92 -4.15
C THR A 114 4.34 -12.64 -3.45
N VAL A 115 4.40 -11.49 -4.14
CA VAL A 115 3.82 -10.24 -3.62
C VAL A 115 2.30 -10.38 -3.50
N GLY A 116 1.62 -10.97 -4.47
CA GLY A 116 0.17 -11.23 -4.42
C GLY A 116 -0.24 -12.12 -3.25
N LYS A 117 0.51 -13.20 -2.99
CA LYS A 117 0.33 -14.04 -1.79
C LYS A 117 0.55 -13.27 -0.49
N THR A 118 1.48 -12.32 -0.49
CA THR A 118 1.71 -11.45 0.67
C THR A 118 0.51 -10.52 0.89
N TYR A 119 -0.11 -10.00 -0.18
CA TYR A 119 -1.33 -9.21 -0.08
C TYR A 119 -2.52 -10.04 0.36
N LEU A 120 -2.63 -11.30 -0.08
CA LEU A 120 -3.66 -12.22 0.41
C LEU A 120 -3.51 -12.47 1.92
N TRP A 121 -2.30 -12.74 2.39
CA TRP A 121 -2.04 -12.89 3.83
C TRP A 121 -2.39 -11.63 4.64
N LEU A 122 -2.13 -10.44 4.09
CA LEU A 122 -2.59 -9.20 4.71
C LEU A 122 -4.12 -9.14 4.76
N LEU A 123 -4.81 -9.46 3.67
CA LEU A 123 -6.27 -9.46 3.61
C LEU A 123 -6.94 -10.40 4.62
N GLU A 124 -6.25 -11.45 5.04
CA GLU A 124 -6.73 -12.46 6.00
C GLU A 124 -6.46 -12.10 7.47
N GLN A 125 -5.87 -10.93 7.77
CA GLN A 125 -5.62 -10.51 9.15
C GLN A 125 -6.90 -10.02 9.84
N GLU A 126 -7.14 -10.54 11.04
CA GLU A 126 -8.26 -10.15 11.89
C GLU A 126 -7.97 -8.84 12.67
N PRO A 127 -9.00 -8.11 13.12
CA PRO A 127 -8.84 -6.78 13.74
C PRO A 127 -8.08 -6.76 15.08
N GLU A 128 -7.88 -7.92 15.69
CA GLU A 128 -7.02 -8.05 16.87
C GLU A 128 -5.55 -7.72 16.56
N LEU A 129 -5.11 -7.87 15.31
CA LEU A 129 -3.76 -7.55 14.88
C LEU A 129 -3.72 -7.19 13.38
N TRP A 130 -3.64 -5.89 13.13
CA TRP A 130 -3.48 -5.35 11.78
C TRP A 130 -2.09 -4.74 11.55
N THR A 131 -1.48 -5.12 10.44
CA THR A 131 -0.18 -4.61 9.97
C THR A 131 -0.35 -3.35 9.13
N HIS A 132 -0.02 -2.18 9.67
CA HIS A 132 -0.17 -0.95 8.90
C HIS A 132 0.91 -0.73 7.82
N GLU A 133 2.18 -1.02 8.11
CA GLU A 133 3.28 -0.90 7.14
C GLU A 133 4.08 -2.20 7.07
N LEU A 134 4.40 -2.67 5.85
CA LEU A 134 5.16 -3.90 5.63
C LEU A 134 6.26 -3.69 4.58
N GLY A 135 7.52 -3.88 4.98
CA GLY A 135 8.65 -3.85 4.06
C GLY A 135 8.81 -5.17 3.31
N MET A 136 8.89 -5.11 1.98
CA MET A 136 9.14 -6.26 1.10
C MET A 136 10.43 -6.05 0.33
N ARG A 137 11.25 -7.09 0.19
CA ARG A 137 12.50 -7.01 -0.57
C ARG A 137 12.95 -8.37 -1.10
N PRO A 138 13.69 -8.41 -2.21
CA PRO A 138 14.42 -9.60 -2.60
C PRO A 138 15.62 -9.81 -1.66
N ALA A 139 16.05 -11.07 -1.51
CA ALA A 139 17.02 -11.45 -0.49
C ALA A 139 18.46 -10.94 -0.76
N ALA A 140 18.85 -10.84 -2.04
CA ALA A 140 20.22 -10.62 -2.51
C ALA A 140 20.51 -9.20 -3.01
N GLU A 141 19.54 -8.28 -3.02
CA GLU A 141 19.82 -6.86 -3.28
C GLU A 141 20.61 -6.24 -2.12
N LYS A 142 21.51 -5.31 -2.46
CA LYS A 142 22.26 -4.50 -1.49
C LYS A 142 21.51 -3.18 -1.26
N PHE A 143 21.49 -2.72 -0.01
CA PHE A 143 20.72 -1.54 0.43
C PHE A 143 21.54 -0.60 1.29
#